data_AF-A0A5B9G0S5-F1
#
_entry.id   AF-A0A5B9G0S5-F1
#
_cell.length_a   1.000
_cell.length_b   1.000
_cell.length_c   1.000
_cell.angle_alpha   90.00
_cell.angle_beta   90.00
_cell.angle_gamma   90.00
#
_symmetry.space_group_name_H-M   'P 1'
#
loop_
_entity.id
_entity.type
_entity.pdbx_description
1 polymer ?
#
loop_
_entity_poly.entity_id
_entity_poly.type
_entity_poly.pdbx_seq_one_letter_code
_entity_poly.pdbx_strand_id
1 'polypeptide(L)'
;MKKIQLVFLLSILTSFSVNAQKNGLEENSKIIQDKRIYLVGDVIKVPLVMIRDWPFIEGEINGVKGRWMFDTGNAEAFSLHSKKVTGVESEVVGSGFVGSGQKYEVLEYPVINRIVVGDTLYNDVKEVRGNNFDFLEGITPTVIGQIGFDYFNGYDMKIDYLRSELTFYKQEEGIENWKDIKKNKNYITSLPYFTRKLDNHPMIKVHHKGVDFLVTFDTAGGKGSFTIEDSQFEKLKEEGDIENFYDEPSTIYNWYNIKIDDRLTVNLYGMDKEKFSPAHKPLGINEKNTFTLDHSFLSQYITIWDTKNKVIHVLEKR
;
A
#
# COMPACT_ATOMS: atom_id res chain seq x y z
N MET A 1 42.10 15.07 23.23
CA MET A 1 40.92 14.69 22.42
C MET A 1 39.87 14.09 23.34
N LYS A 2 38.77 14.82 23.58
CA LYS A 2 37.71 14.42 24.52
C LYS A 2 36.73 13.47 23.83
N LYS A 3 36.47 12.31 24.44
CA LYS A 3 35.40 11.39 24.07
C LYS A 3 34.07 12.01 24.47
N ILE A 4 33.19 12.26 23.51
CA ILE A 4 31.79 12.63 23.78
C ILE A 4 31.00 11.32 23.87
N GLN A 5 30.53 11.01 25.07
CA GLN A 5 29.54 9.97 25.32
C GLN A 5 28.17 10.49 24.85
N LEU A 6 27.57 9.80 23.87
CA LEU A 6 26.20 10.03 23.47
C LEU A 6 25.28 9.22 24.39
N VAL A 7 24.62 9.91 25.32
CA VAL A 7 23.56 9.34 26.14
C VAL A 7 22.27 9.35 25.33
N PHE A 8 21.80 8.19 24.91
CA PHE A 8 20.44 8.02 24.41
C PHE A 8 19.49 8.00 25.60
N LEU A 9 18.70 9.06 25.78
CA LEU A 9 17.59 9.06 26.71
C LEU A 9 16.29 8.78 25.95
N LEU A 10 15.65 7.70 26.40
CA LEU A 10 14.34 7.20 26.04
C LEU A 10 13.26 8.27 26.24
N SER A 11 12.44 8.54 25.22
CA SER A 11 11.11 9.12 25.41
C SER A 11 10.11 8.41 24.49
N ILE A 12 9.26 7.61 25.15
CA ILE A 12 8.11 6.91 24.59
C ILE A 12 7.00 7.93 24.45
N LEU A 13 6.68 8.32 23.22
CA LEU A 13 5.36 8.83 22.84
C LEU A 13 4.97 8.18 21.50
N THR A 14 3.85 7.47 21.56
CA THR A 14 3.20 6.74 20.48
C THR A 14 2.50 7.72 19.54
N SER A 15 2.64 7.51 18.24
CA SER A 15 1.78 8.15 17.25
C SER A 15 1.22 7.07 16.34
N PHE A 16 -0.01 6.65 16.68
CA PHE A 16 -0.92 5.96 15.78
C PHE A 16 -1.91 7.03 15.33
N SER A 17 -2.23 7.09 14.04
CA SER A 17 -3.45 7.77 13.58
C SER A 17 -4.65 6.93 14.04
N VAL A 18 -5.00 7.06 15.32
CA VAL A 18 -6.28 6.63 15.88
C VAL A 18 -7.23 7.81 15.67
N ASN A 19 -8.42 7.54 15.13
CA ASN A 19 -9.54 8.49 15.20
C ASN A 19 -9.59 9.12 16.59
N ALA A 20 -9.55 10.45 16.65
CA ALA A 20 -9.60 11.21 17.89
C ALA A 20 -10.89 10.87 18.65
N GLN A 21 -10.80 10.02 19.68
CA GLN A 21 -11.89 9.75 20.59
C GLN A 21 -11.85 10.80 21.72
N LYS A 22 -12.77 11.77 21.64
CA LYS A 22 -13.14 12.65 22.76
C LYS A 22 -13.66 11.78 23.90
N ASN A 23 -13.09 11.92 25.09
CA ASN A 23 -13.66 11.35 26.31
C ASN A 23 -14.77 12.26 26.85
N GLY A 24 -15.97 11.70 26.96
CA GLY A 24 -16.88 11.97 28.07
C GLY A 24 -18.11 12.84 27.79
N LEU A 25 -19.12 12.29 27.12
CA LEU A 25 -20.49 12.05 27.64
C LEU A 25 -21.46 11.75 26.48
N GLU A 26 -22.23 10.69 26.67
CA GLU A 26 -23.42 10.24 25.95
C GLU A 26 -23.28 9.46 24.61
N GLU A 27 -23.98 8.32 24.61
CA GLU A 27 -24.21 7.39 23.51
C GLU A 27 -24.93 8.04 22.33
N ASN A 28 -24.77 7.41 21.14
CA ASN A 28 -25.40 7.70 19.85
C ASN A 28 -24.72 8.76 18.96
N SER A 29 -23.64 8.33 18.31
CA SER A 29 -23.59 8.30 16.83
C SER A 29 -22.31 7.60 16.39
N LYS A 30 -22.45 6.50 15.63
CA LYS A 30 -21.40 6.17 14.67
C LYS A 30 -21.33 7.36 13.74
N ILE A 31 -20.30 8.19 13.87
CA ILE A 31 -19.95 9.16 12.85
C ILE A 31 -19.58 8.32 11.63
N ILE A 32 -20.55 8.08 10.76
CA ILE A 32 -20.29 7.70 9.39
C ILE A 32 -19.59 8.94 8.85
N GLN A 33 -18.26 8.92 8.80
CA GLN A 33 -17.53 9.84 7.95
C GLN A 33 -18.17 9.66 6.57
N ASP A 34 -18.81 10.72 6.08
CA ASP A 34 -19.45 10.75 4.78
C ASP A 34 -18.35 10.47 3.77
N LYS A 35 -18.22 9.21 3.34
CA LYS A 35 -17.08 8.75 2.55
C LYS A 35 -17.16 9.46 1.21
N ARG A 36 -16.29 10.45 1.01
CA ARG A 36 -16.23 11.21 -0.25
C ARG A 36 -15.86 10.24 -1.37
N ILE A 37 -16.72 10.17 -2.39
CA ILE A 37 -16.43 9.43 -3.62
C ILE A 37 -15.71 10.38 -4.55
N TYR A 38 -14.46 10.07 -4.90
CA TYR A 38 -13.66 10.90 -5.81
C TYR A 38 -13.82 10.48 -7.27
N LEU A 39 -13.95 9.18 -7.51
CA LEU A 39 -14.14 8.63 -8.85
C LEU A 39 -15.58 8.84 -9.36
N VAL A 40 -15.71 9.26 -10.63
CA VAL A 40 -17.00 9.47 -11.31
C VAL A 40 -17.05 8.70 -12.62
N GLY A 41 -18.05 7.84 -12.76
CA GLY A 41 -18.25 6.96 -13.92
C GLY A 41 -18.25 5.49 -13.55
N ASP A 42 -18.75 4.63 -14.45
CA ASP A 42 -18.91 3.21 -14.16
C ASP A 42 -17.60 2.43 -14.36
N VAL A 43 -16.79 2.84 -15.33
CA VAL A 43 -15.46 2.29 -15.61
C VAL A 43 -14.49 3.43 -15.84
N ILE A 44 -13.45 3.51 -15.01
CA ILE A 44 -12.45 4.59 -15.07
C ILE A 44 -11.09 3.96 -15.28
N LYS A 45 -10.33 4.49 -16.22
CA LYS A 45 -8.98 4.03 -16.53
C LYS A 45 -7.99 5.13 -16.19
N VAL A 46 -6.97 4.78 -15.43
CA VAL A 46 -5.92 5.70 -15.03
C VAL A 46 -4.58 5.13 -15.49
N PRO A 47 -3.87 5.81 -16.41
CA PRO A 47 -2.52 5.41 -16.79
C PRO A 47 -1.57 5.43 -15.59
N LEU A 48 -0.73 4.40 -15.49
CA LEU A 48 0.36 4.31 -14.55
C LEU A 48 1.69 4.67 -15.21
N VAL A 49 2.58 5.25 -14.43
CA VAL A 49 3.98 5.46 -14.74
C VAL A 49 4.79 4.66 -13.73
N MET A 50 5.52 3.65 -14.20
CA MET A 50 6.44 2.91 -13.33
C MET A 50 7.77 3.65 -13.23
N ILE A 51 8.19 3.98 -12.02
CA ILE A 51 9.54 4.49 -11.75
C ILE A 51 10.25 3.46 -10.88
N ARG A 52 11.18 2.72 -11.49
CA ARG A 52 11.70 1.46 -10.94
C ARG A 52 10.54 0.50 -10.68
N ASP A 53 10.33 0.09 -9.43
CA ASP A 53 9.28 -0.84 -9.00
C ASP A 53 8.06 -0.14 -8.39
N TRP A 54 7.95 1.19 -8.50
CA TRP A 54 6.94 1.99 -7.81
C TRP A 54 5.91 2.58 -8.79
N PRO A 55 4.60 2.38 -8.56
CA PRO A 55 3.55 2.90 -9.43
C PRO A 55 3.23 4.36 -9.13
N PHE A 56 3.23 5.17 -10.18
CA PHE A 56 2.85 6.58 -10.10
C PHE A 56 1.73 6.93 -11.07
N ILE A 57 1.03 8.03 -10.81
CA ILE A 57 0.05 8.66 -11.69
C ILE A 57 0.47 10.11 -11.87
N GLU A 58 0.53 10.60 -13.11
CA GLU A 58 0.82 12.02 -13.39
C GLU A 58 -0.28 12.91 -12.80
N GLY A 59 0.07 14.11 -12.34
CA GLY A 59 -0.88 14.99 -11.69
C GLY A 59 -0.34 16.37 -11.32
N GLU A 60 -1.12 17.07 -10.50
CA GLU A 60 -0.82 18.45 -10.10
C GLU A 60 -1.47 18.79 -8.75
N ILE A 61 -0.82 19.64 -7.95
CA ILE A 61 -1.40 20.31 -6.78
C ILE A 61 -1.21 21.81 -6.96
N ASN A 62 -2.29 22.60 -7.01
CA ASN A 62 -2.24 24.07 -7.10
C ASN A 62 -1.25 24.60 -8.16
N GLY A 63 -1.20 23.99 -9.35
CA GLY A 63 -0.26 24.38 -10.42
C GLY A 63 1.11 23.69 -10.37
N VAL A 64 1.47 23.04 -9.26
CA VAL A 64 2.72 22.27 -9.12
C VAL A 64 2.53 20.89 -9.73
N LYS A 65 3.07 20.69 -10.94
CA LYS A 65 3.03 19.41 -11.65
C LYS A 65 3.97 18.39 -11.01
N GLY A 66 3.55 17.14 -11.01
CA GLY A 66 4.35 16.03 -10.54
C GLY A 66 3.61 14.72 -10.58
N ARG A 67 3.94 13.81 -9.66
CA ARG A 67 3.46 12.43 -9.65
C ARG A 67 2.93 12.00 -8.30
N TRP A 68 1.76 11.38 -8.32
CA TRP A 68 1.15 10.72 -7.18
C TRP A 68 1.65 9.29 -7.12
N MET A 69 2.21 8.85 -5.99
CA MET A 69 2.45 7.43 -5.77
C MET A 69 1.12 6.73 -5.52
N PHE A 70 0.85 5.62 -6.22
CA PHE A 70 -0.36 4.83 -5.98
C PHE A 70 -0.10 3.80 -4.88
N ASP A 71 -0.74 3.99 -3.73
CA ASP A 71 -0.39 3.33 -2.47
C ASP A 71 -1.62 2.76 -1.78
N THR A 72 -1.90 1.48 -2.01
CA THR A 72 -3.03 0.81 -1.34
C THR A 72 -2.85 0.68 0.17
N GLY A 73 -1.61 0.73 0.69
CA GLY A 73 -1.30 0.76 2.11
C GLY A 73 -1.65 2.09 2.79
N ASN A 74 -1.73 3.18 2.04
CA ASN A 74 -2.28 4.45 2.51
C ASN A 74 -3.82 4.41 2.53
N ALA A 75 -4.43 4.72 3.68
CA ALA A 75 -5.89 4.74 3.78
C ALA A 75 -6.50 5.98 3.12
N GLU A 76 -5.85 7.14 3.26
CA GLU A 76 -6.37 8.43 2.83
C GLU A 76 -6.46 8.53 1.29
N ALA A 77 -7.49 9.20 0.77
CA ALA A 77 -7.63 9.40 -0.67
C ALA A 77 -6.48 10.20 -1.28
N PHE A 78 -6.06 11.26 -0.57
CA PHE A 78 -4.92 12.10 -0.92
C PHE A 78 -4.06 12.30 0.32
N SER A 79 -2.77 11.99 0.22
CA SER A 79 -1.76 12.43 1.19
C SER A 79 -0.76 13.32 0.45
N LEU A 80 -0.62 14.58 0.85
CA LEU A 80 0.21 15.55 0.13
C LEU A 80 1.67 15.53 0.59
N HIS A 81 2.60 15.71 -0.35
CA HIS A 81 3.96 16.08 0.01
C HIS A 81 4.00 17.55 0.40
N SER A 82 4.14 17.83 1.69
CA SER A 82 4.04 19.19 2.25
C SER A 82 4.94 20.23 1.57
N LYS A 83 6.17 19.84 1.20
CA LYS A 83 7.14 20.69 0.48
C LYS A 83 6.69 21.13 -0.92
N LYS A 84 5.74 20.42 -1.52
CA LYS A 84 5.17 20.73 -2.84
C LYS A 84 3.88 21.53 -2.74
N VAL A 85 3.31 21.68 -1.55
CA VAL A 85 2.11 22.51 -1.33
C VAL A 85 2.56 23.93 -1.02
N THR A 86 2.42 24.83 -1.99
CA THR A 86 2.81 26.23 -1.85
C THR A 86 1.60 27.15 -1.70
N GLY A 87 1.71 28.17 -0.85
CA GLY A 87 0.69 29.22 -0.73
C GLY A 87 -0.61 28.78 -0.04
N VAL A 88 -0.60 27.66 0.68
CA VAL A 88 -1.71 27.18 1.49
C VAL A 88 -1.22 27.00 2.92
N GLU A 89 -1.92 27.61 3.88
CA GLU A 89 -1.65 27.41 5.30
C GLU A 89 -2.09 26.01 5.73
N SER A 90 -1.35 25.43 6.67
CA SER A 90 -1.64 24.13 7.26
C SER A 90 -1.46 24.17 8.76
N GLU A 91 -2.13 23.26 9.46
CA GLU A 91 -1.94 23.03 10.89
C GLU A 91 -1.36 21.64 11.16
N VAL A 92 -0.52 21.54 12.20
CA VAL A 92 -0.04 20.25 12.68
C VAL A 92 -1.15 19.60 13.49
N VAL A 93 -1.74 18.53 12.95
CA VAL A 93 -2.84 17.79 13.62
C VAL A 93 -2.38 16.49 14.26
N GLY A 94 -1.13 16.09 14.03
CA GLY A 94 -0.59 14.88 14.63
C GLY A 94 0.80 14.51 14.15
N SER A 95 1.14 13.24 14.31
CA SER A 95 2.37 12.65 13.79
C SER A 95 2.14 11.20 13.38
N GLY A 96 2.99 10.69 12.50
CA GLY A 96 2.93 9.33 11.98
C GLY A 96 4.32 8.75 11.76
N PHE A 97 4.37 7.61 11.08
CA PHE A 97 5.61 6.99 10.63
C PHE A 97 5.40 6.30 9.29
N VAL A 98 6.47 6.14 8.53
CA VAL A 98 6.47 5.40 7.26
C VAL A 98 6.91 3.96 7.48
N GLY A 99 6.76 3.07 6.50
CA GLY A 99 7.14 1.65 6.62
C GLY A 99 8.55 1.40 7.18
N SER A 100 9.52 2.27 6.88
CA SER A 100 10.89 2.20 7.42
C SER A 100 11.03 2.57 8.90
N GLY A 101 9.99 3.14 9.52
CA GLY A 101 9.98 3.58 10.92
C GLY A 101 10.36 5.04 11.14
N GLN A 102 10.72 5.78 10.09
CA GLN A 102 10.94 7.23 10.19
C GLN A 102 9.63 7.93 10.58
N LYS A 103 9.69 8.81 11.59
CA LYS A 103 8.55 9.62 12.05
C LYS A 103 8.39 10.89 11.23
N TYR A 104 7.15 11.40 11.15
CA TYR A 104 6.82 12.68 10.53
C TYR A 104 5.67 13.38 11.26
N GLU A 105 5.56 14.69 11.06
CA GLU A 105 4.37 15.47 11.46
C GLU A 105 3.28 15.32 10.39
N VAL A 106 2.04 15.16 10.84
CA VAL A 106 0.86 15.18 9.97
C VAL A 106 0.34 16.61 9.92
N LEU A 107 0.29 17.16 8.72
CA LEU A 107 -0.27 18.47 8.43
C LEU A 107 -1.67 18.30 7.86
N GLU A 108 -2.59 19.17 8.24
CA GLU A 108 -3.92 19.27 7.65
C GLU A 108 -4.05 20.60 6.91
N TYR A 109 -4.52 20.52 5.67
CA TYR A 109 -4.79 21.64 4.79
C TYR A 109 -6.30 21.82 4.70
N PRO A 110 -6.86 22.95 5.18
CA PRO A 110 -8.30 23.16 5.19
C PRO A 110 -8.94 23.04 3.80
N VAL A 111 -8.27 23.59 2.78
CA VAL A 111 -8.69 23.51 1.37
C VAL A 111 -7.47 23.47 0.46
N ILE A 112 -7.46 22.53 -0.48
CA ILE A 112 -6.61 22.53 -1.65
C ILE A 112 -7.47 22.90 -2.85
N ASN A 113 -7.22 24.08 -3.40
CA ASN A 113 -8.04 24.66 -4.47
C ASN A 113 -8.08 23.77 -5.72
N ARG A 114 -6.98 23.08 -6.03
CA ARG A 114 -6.83 22.30 -7.26
C ARG A 114 -5.96 21.07 -7.07
N ILE A 115 -6.54 19.90 -7.34
CA ILE A 115 -5.84 18.61 -7.44
C ILE A 115 -6.13 18.01 -8.80
N VAL A 116 -5.10 17.54 -9.51
CA VAL A 116 -5.23 16.78 -10.75
C VAL A 116 -4.63 15.39 -10.57
N VAL A 117 -5.37 14.35 -10.95
CA VAL A 117 -4.93 12.95 -11.00
C VAL A 117 -5.23 12.38 -12.37
N GLY A 118 -4.19 12.10 -13.15
CA GLY A 118 -4.33 11.80 -14.58
C GLY A 118 -5.07 12.93 -15.28
N ASP A 119 -6.20 12.60 -15.90
CA ASP A 119 -7.06 13.57 -16.60
C ASP A 119 -8.19 14.13 -15.71
N THR A 120 -8.28 13.72 -14.44
CA THR A 120 -9.35 14.13 -13.53
C THR A 120 -8.97 15.36 -12.73
N LEU A 121 -9.83 16.38 -12.74
CA LEU A 121 -9.68 17.62 -11.98
C LEU A 121 -10.63 17.64 -10.79
N TYR A 122 -10.08 17.92 -9.61
CA TYR A 122 -10.80 18.18 -8.38
C TYR A 122 -10.56 19.63 -7.95
N ASN A 123 -11.65 20.34 -7.63
CA ASN A 123 -11.58 21.70 -7.11
C ASN A 123 -11.99 21.73 -5.64
N ASP A 124 -11.37 22.62 -4.87
CA ASP A 124 -11.71 22.91 -3.48
C ASP A 124 -11.79 21.66 -2.59
N VAL A 125 -10.77 20.79 -2.68
CA VAL A 125 -10.70 19.56 -1.89
C VAL A 125 -10.38 19.93 -0.44
N LYS A 126 -11.32 19.64 0.47
CA LYS A 126 -11.24 20.07 1.88
C LYS A 126 -10.53 19.06 2.76
N GLU A 127 -9.97 19.52 3.87
CA GLU A 127 -9.43 18.68 4.96
C GLU A 127 -8.43 17.62 4.46
N VAL A 128 -7.54 18.05 3.56
CA VAL A 128 -6.56 17.15 2.95
C VAL A 128 -5.36 17.06 3.86
N ARG A 129 -4.88 15.85 4.14
CA ARG A 129 -3.69 15.64 4.97
C ARG A 129 -2.44 15.54 4.13
N GLY A 130 -1.30 15.84 4.74
CA GLY A 130 0.00 15.66 4.13
C GLY A 130 1.11 15.58 5.15
N ASN A 131 2.29 15.26 4.68
CA ASN A 131 3.49 15.23 5.49
C ASN A 131 4.74 15.39 4.60
N ASN A 132 5.91 15.42 5.22
CA ASN A 132 7.15 15.46 4.46
C ASN A 132 7.45 14.07 3.86
N PHE A 133 7.50 14.00 2.52
CA PHE A 133 7.84 12.83 1.72
C PHE A 133 9.24 12.90 1.09
N ASP A 134 10.20 13.60 1.69
CA ASP A 134 11.58 13.68 1.18
C ASP A 134 12.21 12.28 0.92
N PHE A 135 11.81 11.25 1.68
CA PHE A 135 12.25 9.87 1.44
C PHE A 135 11.77 9.30 0.09
N LEU A 136 10.62 9.73 -0.42
CA LEU A 136 10.12 9.37 -1.76
C LEU A 136 10.84 10.16 -2.87
N GLU A 137 11.45 11.31 -2.56
CA GLU A 137 12.25 12.06 -3.55
C GLU A 137 13.47 11.25 -4.04
N GLY A 138 13.94 10.28 -3.25
CA GLY A 138 14.98 9.31 -3.66
C GLY A 138 14.53 8.32 -4.74
N ILE A 139 13.21 8.14 -4.93
CA ILE A 139 12.61 7.39 -6.04
C ILE A 139 12.37 8.36 -7.21
N THR A 140 11.69 9.48 -6.95
CA THR A 140 11.46 10.53 -7.95
C THR A 140 11.36 11.92 -7.31
N PRO A 141 12.12 12.92 -7.77
CA PRO A 141 12.09 14.28 -7.20
C PRO A 141 10.78 15.04 -7.47
N THR A 142 9.93 14.46 -8.33
CA THR A 142 8.63 15.01 -8.75
C THR A 142 7.45 14.45 -7.97
N VAL A 143 7.68 13.66 -6.91
CA VAL A 143 6.59 13.17 -6.06
C VAL A 143 5.86 14.35 -5.42
N ILE A 144 4.54 14.39 -5.58
CA ILE A 144 3.67 15.43 -5.02
C ILE A 144 2.75 14.90 -3.92
N GLY A 145 2.65 13.58 -3.79
CA GLY A 145 1.84 12.94 -2.76
C GLY A 145 1.62 11.45 -3.03
N GLN A 146 0.69 10.87 -2.28
CA GLN A 146 0.18 9.51 -2.45
C GLN A 146 -1.33 9.57 -2.74
N ILE A 147 -1.81 8.63 -3.55
CA ILE A 147 -3.22 8.30 -3.71
C ILE A 147 -3.45 6.96 -3.02
N GLY A 148 -4.32 6.97 -2.00
CA GLY A 148 -4.61 5.80 -1.19
C GLY A 148 -5.99 5.20 -1.43
N PHE A 149 -6.35 4.27 -0.55
CA PHE A 149 -7.51 3.40 -0.67
C PHE A 149 -8.83 4.14 -0.75
N ASP A 150 -9.03 5.20 0.05
CA ASP A 150 -10.27 5.96 0.06
C ASP A 150 -10.54 6.70 -1.26
N TYR A 151 -9.53 6.90 -2.11
CA TYR A 151 -9.69 7.52 -3.43
C TYR A 151 -10.66 6.74 -4.32
N PHE A 152 -10.60 5.41 -4.26
CA PHE A 152 -11.43 4.50 -5.04
C PHE A 152 -12.46 3.76 -4.18
N ASN A 153 -12.84 4.31 -3.02
CA ASN A 153 -13.91 3.74 -2.22
C ASN A 153 -15.22 3.67 -3.02
N GLY A 154 -15.87 2.49 -3.00
CA GLY A 154 -17.04 2.19 -3.85
C GLY A 154 -16.69 1.64 -5.24
N TYR A 155 -15.43 1.30 -5.48
CA TYR A 155 -14.96 0.68 -6.71
C TYR A 155 -14.15 -0.60 -6.43
N ASP A 156 -14.24 -1.55 -7.37
CA ASP A 156 -13.26 -2.62 -7.52
C ASP A 156 -12.10 -2.13 -8.38
N MET A 157 -10.91 -2.66 -8.17
CA MET A 157 -9.71 -2.22 -8.88
C MET A 157 -9.08 -3.37 -9.65
N LYS A 158 -8.81 -3.16 -10.94
CA LYS A 158 -7.91 -4.00 -11.74
C LYS A 158 -6.57 -3.32 -11.90
N ILE A 159 -5.49 -4.04 -11.60
CA ILE A 159 -4.12 -3.61 -11.86
C ILE A 159 -3.56 -4.42 -13.03
N ASP A 160 -3.11 -3.73 -14.08
CA ASP A 160 -2.46 -4.32 -15.26
C ASP A 160 -1.14 -3.58 -15.54
N TYR A 161 -0.05 -4.06 -14.93
CA TYR A 161 1.28 -3.48 -15.13
C TYR A 161 1.82 -3.69 -16.55
N LEU A 162 1.36 -4.70 -17.30
CA LEU A 162 1.79 -4.88 -18.69
C LEU A 162 1.30 -3.73 -19.56
N ARG A 163 0.08 -3.26 -19.29
CA ARG A 163 -0.51 -2.08 -19.95
C ARG A 163 -0.23 -0.77 -19.23
N SER A 164 0.44 -0.83 -18.08
CA SER A 164 0.62 0.32 -17.17
C SER A 164 -0.70 1.05 -16.94
N GLU A 165 -1.73 0.32 -16.49
CA GLU A 165 -3.08 0.84 -16.33
C GLU A 165 -3.72 0.34 -15.02
N LEU A 166 -4.35 1.25 -14.29
CA LEU A 166 -5.37 0.94 -13.29
C LEU A 166 -6.74 1.06 -13.95
N THR A 167 -7.63 0.11 -13.71
CA THR A 167 -9.04 0.23 -14.07
C THR A 167 -9.91 0.10 -12.83
N PHE A 168 -10.77 1.07 -12.58
CA PHE A 168 -11.74 1.06 -11.49
C PHE A 168 -13.12 0.74 -12.06
N TYR A 169 -13.83 -0.19 -11.42
CA TYR A 169 -15.19 -0.59 -11.77
C TYR A 169 -16.12 -0.25 -10.62
N LYS A 170 -17.13 0.57 -10.89
CA LYS A 170 -18.07 1.02 -9.87
C LYS A 170 -18.79 -0.18 -9.27
N GLN A 171 -18.94 -0.18 -7.95
CA GLN A 171 -19.74 -1.16 -7.25
C GLN A 171 -21.19 -0.69 -7.23
N GLU A 172 -22.10 -1.58 -7.64
CA GLU A 172 -23.53 -1.34 -7.55
C GLU A 172 -24.18 -2.31 -6.56
N GLU A 173 -25.24 -1.85 -5.90
CA GLU A 173 -26.03 -2.67 -5.00
C GLU A 173 -26.71 -3.79 -5.79
N GLY A 174 -26.70 -5.02 -5.27
CA GLY A 174 -27.27 -6.19 -5.95
C GLY A 174 -26.51 -6.69 -7.19
N ILE A 175 -25.45 -6.00 -7.63
CA ILE A 175 -24.60 -6.44 -8.74
C ILE A 175 -23.30 -7.06 -8.20
N GLU A 176 -22.94 -8.20 -8.79
CA GLU A 176 -21.66 -8.88 -8.62
C GLU A 176 -20.85 -8.72 -9.91
N ASN A 177 -19.90 -7.78 -9.90
CA ASN A 177 -19.08 -7.42 -11.06
C ASN A 177 -18.32 -8.61 -11.65
N TRP A 178 -18.00 -9.62 -10.81
CA TRP A 178 -17.07 -10.70 -11.15
C TRP A 178 -17.69 -12.10 -11.10
N LYS A 179 -19.03 -12.22 -11.15
CA LYS A 179 -19.74 -13.51 -11.09
C LYS A 179 -19.24 -14.57 -12.09
N ASP A 180 -18.82 -14.11 -13.27
CA ASP A 180 -18.38 -14.96 -14.39
C ASP A 180 -16.84 -15.01 -14.53
N ILE A 181 -16.07 -14.48 -13.55
CA ILE A 181 -14.60 -14.36 -13.66
C ILE A 181 -13.92 -15.71 -13.92
N LYS A 182 -14.47 -16.80 -13.36
CA LYS A 182 -13.96 -18.17 -13.55
C LYS A 182 -14.07 -18.68 -14.99
N LYS A 183 -14.94 -18.07 -15.81
CA LYS A 183 -15.08 -18.37 -17.24
C LYS A 183 -14.07 -17.61 -18.10
N ASN A 184 -13.34 -16.65 -17.53
CA ASN A 184 -12.30 -15.94 -18.24
C ASN A 184 -11.16 -16.92 -18.60
N LYS A 185 -10.75 -16.94 -19.86
CA LYS A 185 -9.70 -17.84 -20.37
C LYS A 185 -8.32 -17.63 -19.72
N ASN A 186 -8.09 -16.48 -19.07
CA ASN A 186 -6.84 -16.17 -18.36
C ASN A 186 -6.97 -16.38 -16.84
N TYR A 187 -8.12 -16.87 -16.36
CA TYR A 187 -8.34 -17.03 -14.92
C TYR A 187 -7.43 -18.10 -14.30
N ILE A 188 -6.64 -17.70 -13.31
CA ILE A 188 -5.79 -18.61 -12.53
C ILE A 188 -6.55 -19.01 -11.25
N THR A 189 -6.80 -18.05 -10.37
CA THR A 189 -7.44 -18.32 -9.08
C THR A 189 -8.11 -17.09 -8.49
N SER A 190 -8.80 -17.28 -7.37
CA SER A 190 -9.39 -16.24 -6.52
C SER A 190 -8.87 -16.46 -5.12
N LEU A 191 -8.26 -15.44 -4.54
CA LEU A 191 -7.67 -15.45 -3.20
C LEU A 191 -8.61 -14.71 -2.25
N PRO A 192 -9.45 -15.42 -1.47
CA PRO A 192 -10.24 -14.77 -0.43
C PRO A 192 -9.30 -14.20 0.61
N TYR A 193 -9.52 -12.95 1.00
CA TYR A 193 -8.70 -12.27 2.00
C TYR A 193 -9.53 -11.82 3.20
N PHE A 194 -8.84 -11.52 4.28
CA PHE A 194 -9.41 -10.84 5.43
C PHE A 194 -8.63 -9.56 5.71
N THR A 195 -9.24 -8.68 6.51
CA THR A 195 -8.61 -7.48 7.03
C THR A 195 -8.58 -7.58 8.56
N ARG A 196 -7.69 -6.83 9.20
CA ARG A 196 -7.63 -6.75 10.68
C ARG A 196 -8.04 -5.37 11.14
N LYS A 197 -7.07 -4.52 11.44
CA LYS A 197 -7.32 -3.18 11.99
C LYS A 197 -7.70 -2.15 10.93
N LEU A 198 -7.22 -2.32 9.70
CA LEU A 198 -7.44 -1.42 8.58
C LEU A 198 -8.02 -2.17 7.39
N ASP A 199 -9.03 -1.59 6.73
CA ASP A 199 -9.74 -2.23 5.61
C ASP A 199 -8.94 -2.23 4.30
N ASN A 200 -7.97 -1.33 4.18
CA ASN A 200 -7.14 -1.20 2.99
C ASN A 200 -5.96 -2.19 2.92
N HIS A 201 -5.80 -3.05 3.93
CA HIS A 201 -4.70 -4.02 4.00
C HIS A 201 -5.23 -5.45 3.89
N PRO A 202 -5.41 -5.97 2.66
CA PRO A 202 -5.84 -7.35 2.44
C PRO A 202 -4.77 -8.33 2.92
N MET A 203 -5.21 -9.39 3.60
CA MET A 203 -4.34 -10.41 4.16
C MET A 203 -4.82 -11.83 3.81
N ILE A 204 -3.88 -12.72 3.49
CA ILE A 204 -4.13 -14.16 3.35
C ILE A 204 -3.15 -14.96 4.19
N LYS A 205 -3.47 -16.23 4.45
CA LYS A 205 -2.56 -17.17 5.09
C LYS A 205 -2.05 -18.16 4.06
N VAL A 206 -0.74 -18.35 4.03
CA VAL A 206 -0.07 -19.27 3.11
C VAL A 206 0.77 -20.25 3.92
N HIS A 207 0.70 -21.53 3.56
CA HIS A 207 1.55 -22.57 4.12
C HIS A 207 2.56 -23.04 3.08
N HIS A 208 3.85 -22.83 3.33
CA HIS A 208 4.92 -23.21 2.41
C HIS A 208 5.98 -24.02 3.16
N LYS A 209 6.16 -25.28 2.75
CA LYS A 209 7.20 -26.20 3.25
C LYS A 209 7.30 -26.29 4.79
N GLY A 210 6.15 -26.33 5.46
CA GLY A 210 6.07 -26.44 6.92
C GLY A 210 6.14 -25.11 7.65
N VAL A 211 6.14 -23.97 6.93
CA VAL A 211 6.14 -22.62 7.49
C VAL A 211 4.84 -21.91 7.14
N ASP A 212 4.16 -21.41 8.17
CA ASP A 212 2.99 -20.55 8.00
C ASP A 212 3.43 -19.10 7.82
N PHE A 213 2.95 -18.46 6.76
CA PHE A 213 3.14 -17.05 6.47
C PHE A 213 1.82 -16.30 6.52
N LEU A 214 1.85 -15.09 7.11
CA LEU A 214 0.84 -14.08 6.80
C LEU A 214 1.31 -13.30 5.57
N VAL A 215 0.47 -13.21 4.57
CA VAL A 215 0.73 -12.44 3.35
C VAL A 215 -0.12 -11.19 3.37
N THR A 216 0.48 -10.03 3.10
CA THR A 216 -0.19 -8.75 2.85
C THR A 216 0.05 -8.32 1.40
N PHE A 217 -0.77 -7.42 0.86
CA PHE A 217 -0.55 -6.83 -0.47
C PHE A 217 -0.48 -5.31 -0.37
N ASP A 218 0.54 -4.70 -0.98
CA ASP A 218 0.73 -3.26 -1.01
C ASP A 218 1.31 -2.78 -2.35
N THR A 219 0.62 -1.89 -3.07
CA THR A 219 1.13 -1.38 -4.34
C THR A 219 2.36 -0.48 -4.19
N ALA A 220 2.62 0.05 -3.00
CA ALA A 220 3.71 0.98 -2.72
C ALA A 220 4.71 0.45 -1.68
N GLY A 221 5.06 -0.83 -1.71
CA GLY A 221 6.24 -1.35 -0.99
C GLY A 221 7.42 -1.71 -1.91
N GLY A 222 7.41 -1.20 -3.15
CA GLY A 222 8.46 -1.47 -4.13
C GLY A 222 8.43 -2.93 -4.56
N LYS A 223 9.56 -3.65 -4.45
CA LYS A 223 9.62 -5.07 -4.81
C LYS A 223 8.87 -5.97 -3.82
N GLY A 224 8.59 -5.52 -2.61
CA GLY A 224 8.08 -6.35 -1.54
C GLY A 224 9.15 -6.72 -0.53
N SER A 225 8.68 -7.18 0.62
CA SER A 225 9.53 -7.57 1.73
C SER A 225 9.02 -8.83 2.42
N PHE A 226 9.85 -9.40 3.28
CA PHE A 226 9.48 -10.52 4.12
C PHE A 226 10.19 -10.45 5.47
N THR A 227 9.50 -10.92 6.51
CA THR A 227 10.13 -11.26 7.80
C THR A 227 10.01 -12.76 7.99
N ILE A 228 11.01 -13.39 8.58
CA ILE A 228 11.01 -14.84 8.83
C ILE A 228 11.94 -15.17 10.00
N GLU A 229 11.60 -16.19 10.79
CA GLU A 229 12.48 -16.71 11.83
C GLU A 229 13.78 -17.28 11.23
N ASP A 230 14.92 -16.96 11.86
CA ASP A 230 16.24 -17.31 11.31
C ASP A 230 16.42 -18.82 11.05
N SER A 231 15.89 -19.68 11.92
CA SER A 231 15.97 -21.14 11.72
C SER A 231 15.20 -21.62 10.49
N GLN A 232 14.07 -20.98 10.15
CA GLN A 232 13.29 -21.31 8.97
C GLN A 232 13.91 -20.71 7.71
N PHE A 233 14.48 -19.51 7.82
CA PHE A 233 15.22 -18.87 6.73
C PHE A 233 16.42 -19.73 6.29
N GLU A 234 17.27 -20.16 7.22
CA GLU A 234 18.43 -20.99 6.87
C GLU A 234 17.99 -22.33 6.28
N LYS A 235 16.96 -22.98 6.85
CA LYS A 235 16.38 -24.21 6.28
C LYS A 235 15.94 -24.03 4.83
N LEU A 236 15.11 -23.00 4.55
CA LEU A 236 14.57 -22.76 3.21
C LEU A 236 15.67 -22.31 2.22
N LYS A 237 16.72 -21.66 2.71
CA LYS A 237 17.90 -21.32 1.92
C LYS A 237 18.73 -22.55 1.55
N GLU A 238 18.96 -23.47 2.49
CA GLU A 238 19.63 -24.76 2.22
C GLU A 238 18.84 -25.65 1.26
N GLU A 239 17.51 -25.61 1.34
CA GLU A 239 16.60 -26.34 0.45
C GLU A 239 16.46 -25.71 -0.96
N GLY A 240 17.06 -24.53 -1.18
CA GLY A 240 17.05 -23.83 -2.47
C GLY A 240 15.77 -23.03 -2.77
N ASP A 241 14.89 -22.82 -1.78
CA ASP A 241 13.72 -21.95 -1.94
C ASP A 241 14.06 -20.47 -1.82
N ILE A 242 15.18 -20.17 -1.15
CA ILE A 242 15.70 -18.81 -1.01
C ILE A 242 17.12 -18.76 -1.56
N GLU A 243 17.38 -17.80 -2.44
CA GLU A 243 18.73 -17.52 -2.94
C GLU A 243 19.10 -16.05 -2.73
N ASN A 244 20.40 -15.77 -2.62
CA ASN A 244 20.86 -14.38 -2.61
C ASN A 244 20.50 -13.73 -3.96
N PHE A 245 20.03 -12.49 -3.94
CA PHE A 245 19.78 -11.75 -5.17
C PHE A 245 21.07 -11.27 -5.85
N TYR A 246 22.07 -10.92 -5.04
CA TYR A 246 23.41 -10.51 -5.48
C TYR A 246 24.44 -11.54 -5.01
N ASP A 247 25.59 -11.58 -5.70
CA ASP A 247 26.72 -12.44 -5.29
C ASP A 247 27.30 -12.01 -3.94
N GLU A 248 27.25 -10.70 -3.65
CA GLU A 248 27.71 -10.12 -2.39
C GLU A 248 26.62 -10.15 -1.31
N PRO A 249 26.98 -10.20 -0.01
CA PRO A 249 26.01 -10.16 1.09
C PRO A 249 25.10 -8.94 1.02
N SER A 250 23.78 -9.18 1.00
CA SER A 250 22.75 -8.14 1.02
C SER A 250 21.52 -8.63 1.78
N THR A 251 20.55 -7.74 2.03
CA THR A 251 19.24 -8.11 2.58
C THR A 251 18.25 -8.55 1.51
N ILE A 252 18.67 -8.62 0.23
CA ILE A 252 17.77 -8.83 -0.89
C ILE A 252 17.90 -10.27 -1.39
N TYR A 253 16.76 -10.95 -1.54
CA TYR A 253 16.69 -12.37 -1.86
C TYR A 253 15.71 -12.69 -2.98
N ASN A 254 15.96 -13.78 -3.69
CA ASN A 254 14.98 -14.45 -4.53
C ASN A 254 14.29 -15.54 -3.73
N TRP A 255 13.00 -15.71 -3.96
CA TRP A 255 12.18 -16.79 -3.44
C TRP A 255 11.59 -17.59 -4.59
N TYR A 256 11.57 -18.92 -4.45
CA TYR A 256 11.10 -19.82 -5.49
C TYR A 256 9.98 -20.73 -5.00
N ASN A 257 9.11 -21.09 -5.94
CA ASN A 257 8.09 -22.11 -5.78
C ASN A 257 7.18 -21.90 -4.56
N ILE A 258 6.91 -20.65 -4.19
CA ILE A 258 5.99 -20.33 -3.11
C ILE A 258 4.59 -20.72 -3.57
N LYS A 259 4.01 -21.73 -2.92
CA LYS A 259 2.64 -22.18 -3.19
C LYS A 259 1.67 -21.28 -2.43
N ILE A 260 1.03 -20.34 -3.12
CA ILE A 260 0.02 -19.43 -2.54
C ILE A 260 -1.31 -20.16 -2.38
N ASP A 261 -1.71 -20.95 -3.38
CA ASP A 261 -2.84 -21.87 -3.31
C ASP A 261 -2.60 -23.11 -4.21
N ASP A 262 -3.62 -23.95 -4.42
CA ASP A 262 -3.49 -25.15 -5.26
C ASP A 262 -3.25 -24.90 -6.75
N ARG A 263 -3.52 -23.68 -7.24
CA ARG A 263 -3.42 -23.28 -8.65
C ARG A 263 -2.38 -22.20 -8.91
N LEU A 264 -1.83 -21.58 -7.86
CA LEU A 264 -0.92 -20.46 -7.92
C LEU A 264 0.37 -20.77 -7.15
N THR A 265 1.44 -20.96 -7.91
CA THR A 265 2.81 -21.02 -7.44
C THR A 265 3.58 -19.83 -8.00
N VAL A 266 4.33 -19.14 -7.15
CA VAL A 266 5.03 -17.90 -7.52
C VAL A 266 6.51 -17.97 -7.19
N ASN A 267 7.30 -17.26 -8.00
CA ASN A 267 8.67 -16.90 -7.68
C ASN A 267 8.69 -15.40 -7.41
N LEU A 268 9.36 -14.96 -6.36
CA LEU A 268 9.46 -13.53 -6.01
C LEU A 268 10.91 -13.11 -6.10
N TYR A 269 11.18 -12.12 -6.92
CA TYR A 269 12.54 -11.68 -7.21
C TYR A 269 12.86 -10.36 -6.51
N GLY A 270 14.00 -10.33 -5.82
CA GLY A 270 14.52 -9.12 -5.19
C GLY A 270 13.71 -8.62 -3.99
N MET A 271 13.20 -9.54 -3.17
CA MET A 271 12.47 -9.25 -1.94
C MET A 271 13.42 -8.83 -0.82
N ASP A 272 13.08 -7.80 -0.04
CA ASP A 272 13.88 -7.36 1.09
C ASP A 272 13.58 -8.18 2.36
N LYS A 273 14.61 -8.76 2.99
CA LYS A 273 14.50 -9.44 4.28
C LYS A 273 14.57 -8.40 5.39
N GLU A 274 13.44 -8.15 6.02
CA GLU A 274 13.35 -7.27 7.16
C GLU A 274 13.52 -8.05 8.47
N LYS A 275 14.16 -7.42 9.46
CA LYS A 275 14.17 -7.96 10.84
C LYS A 275 12.84 -7.71 11.56
N PHE A 276 12.20 -6.60 11.21
CA PHE A 276 10.96 -6.12 11.81
C PHE A 276 10.38 -5.02 10.94
N SER A 277 9.06 -5.07 10.71
CA SER A 277 8.31 -3.99 10.09
C SER A 277 7.55 -3.17 11.15
N PRO A 278 7.85 -1.87 11.30
CA PRO A 278 7.06 -0.92 12.09
C PRO A 278 5.55 -0.96 11.80
N ALA A 279 5.15 -1.31 10.57
CA ALA A 279 3.76 -1.41 10.16
C ALA A 279 3.02 -2.62 10.78
N HIS A 280 3.70 -3.62 11.34
CA HIS A 280 3.02 -4.81 11.87
C HIS A 280 2.03 -4.46 13.00
N LYS A 281 2.44 -3.65 13.97
CA LYS A 281 1.59 -3.31 15.13
C LYS A 281 0.30 -2.54 14.77
N PRO A 282 0.32 -1.47 13.95
CA PRO A 282 -0.91 -0.79 13.53
C PRO A 282 -1.80 -1.67 12.65
N LEU A 283 -1.23 -2.63 11.91
CA LEU A 283 -1.99 -3.59 11.11
C LEU A 283 -2.54 -4.76 11.94
N GLY A 284 -2.05 -4.93 13.17
CA GLY A 284 -2.44 -6.06 14.03
C GLY A 284 -1.80 -7.37 13.57
N ILE A 285 -0.65 -7.29 12.91
CA ILE A 285 0.18 -8.43 12.50
C ILE A 285 1.05 -8.83 13.70
N ASN A 286 0.93 -10.09 14.12
CA ASN A 286 1.69 -10.66 15.23
C ASN A 286 2.51 -11.87 14.78
N GLU A 287 2.35 -12.28 13.52
CA GLU A 287 3.07 -13.35 12.87
C GLU A 287 4.54 -12.97 12.73
N LYS A 288 5.40 -13.95 13.01
CA LYS A 288 6.84 -13.80 12.85
C LYS A 288 7.29 -13.95 11.40
N ASN A 289 6.50 -14.69 10.62
CA ASN A 289 6.77 -14.96 9.23
C ASN A 289 5.73 -14.25 8.38
N THR A 290 6.18 -13.29 7.59
CA THR A 290 5.31 -12.45 6.78
C THR A 290 5.89 -12.27 5.39
N PHE A 291 5.01 -12.12 4.41
CA PHE A 291 5.32 -11.56 3.10
C PHE A 291 4.49 -10.30 2.88
N THR A 292 5.09 -9.28 2.32
CA THR A 292 4.42 -8.12 1.74
C THR A 292 4.57 -8.23 0.23
N LEU A 293 3.48 -8.61 -0.45
CA LEU A 293 3.46 -8.88 -1.88
C LEU A 293 3.10 -7.63 -2.67
N ASP A 294 4.14 -7.05 -3.27
CA ASP A 294 4.05 -5.75 -3.94
C ASP A 294 4.39 -5.92 -5.43
N HIS A 295 5.20 -5.03 -6.01
CA HIS A 295 5.50 -5.05 -7.44
C HIS A 295 6.06 -6.41 -7.91
N SER A 296 6.90 -7.08 -7.12
CA SER A 296 7.49 -8.37 -7.53
C SER A 296 6.41 -9.42 -7.81
N PHE A 297 5.33 -9.46 -7.02
CA PHE A 297 4.18 -10.33 -7.27
C PHE A 297 3.21 -9.72 -8.28
N LEU A 298 2.76 -8.49 -8.05
CA LEU A 298 1.68 -7.87 -8.82
C LEU A 298 2.07 -7.65 -10.28
N SER A 299 3.35 -7.46 -10.58
CA SER A 299 3.87 -7.36 -11.94
C SER A 299 3.99 -8.70 -12.67
N GLN A 300 3.62 -9.82 -12.08
CA GLN A 300 3.55 -11.12 -12.77
C GLN A 300 2.15 -11.43 -13.31
N TYR A 301 1.13 -10.75 -12.78
CA TYR A 301 -0.27 -11.07 -13.05
C TYR A 301 -1.08 -9.82 -13.44
N ILE A 302 -2.28 -10.05 -13.93
CA ILE A 302 -3.36 -9.07 -13.83
C ILE A 302 -4.10 -9.42 -12.54
N THR A 303 -4.28 -8.45 -11.65
CA THR A 303 -5.05 -8.66 -10.41
C THR A 303 -6.30 -7.82 -10.41
N ILE A 304 -7.40 -8.38 -9.91
CA ILE A 304 -8.67 -7.69 -9.70
C ILE A 304 -9.02 -7.79 -8.23
N TRP A 305 -9.07 -6.66 -7.55
CA TRP A 305 -9.37 -6.53 -6.14
C TRP A 305 -10.87 -6.24 -6.03
N ASP A 306 -11.64 -7.31 -5.83
CA ASP A 306 -13.07 -7.25 -5.50
C ASP A 306 -13.18 -6.89 -4.02
N THR A 307 -13.20 -5.57 -3.75
CA THR A 307 -13.12 -5.05 -2.38
C THR A 307 -14.42 -5.28 -1.62
N LYS A 308 -15.56 -5.38 -2.34
CA LYS A 308 -16.88 -5.68 -1.78
C LYS A 308 -16.94 -7.10 -1.23
N ASN A 309 -16.45 -8.09 -1.97
CA ASN A 309 -16.50 -9.50 -1.57
C ASN A 309 -15.22 -9.98 -0.86
N LYS A 310 -14.23 -9.10 -0.70
CA LYS A 310 -12.92 -9.39 -0.10
C LYS A 310 -12.19 -10.54 -0.81
N VAL A 311 -12.05 -10.43 -2.13
CA VAL A 311 -11.35 -11.41 -2.97
C VAL A 311 -10.38 -10.69 -3.91
N ILE A 312 -9.19 -11.27 -4.09
CA ILE A 312 -8.28 -10.87 -5.18
C ILE A 312 -8.31 -11.95 -6.25
N HIS A 313 -8.86 -11.65 -7.42
CA HIS A 313 -8.78 -12.54 -8.58
C HIS A 313 -7.45 -12.35 -9.29
N VAL A 314 -6.79 -13.47 -9.60
CA VAL A 314 -5.48 -13.51 -10.26
C VAL A 314 -5.65 -14.09 -11.66
N LEU A 315 -5.16 -13.36 -12.65
CA LEU A 315 -5.24 -13.71 -14.06
C LEU A 315 -3.86 -13.67 -14.72
N GLU A 316 -3.66 -14.51 -15.72
CA GLU A 316 -2.46 -14.50 -16.57
C GLU A 316 -2.35 -13.18 -17.35
N LYS A 317 -1.12 -12.67 -17.44
CA LYS A 317 -0.74 -11.63 -18.40
C LYS A 317 -0.75 -12.20 -19.82
N ARG A 318 -1.19 -11.40 -20.79
CA ARG A 318 -1.09 -11.74 -22.22
C ARG A 318 -0.67 -10.55 -23.04
#